data_AF-F8J8H6-F1
#
_entry.id   AF-F8J8H6-F1
#
_cell.length_a   1.000
_cell.length_b   1.000
_cell.length_c   1.000
_cell.angle_alpha   90.00
_cell.angle_beta   90.00
_cell.angle_gamma   90.00
#
_symmetry.space_group_name_H-M   'P 1'
#
loop_
_entity.id
_entity.type
_entity.pdbx_description
1 polymer ?
#
loop_
_entity_poly.entity_id
_entity_poly.type
_entity_poly.pdbx_seq_one_letter_code
_entity_poly.pdbx_strand_id
1 'polypeptide(L)'
;MSVFLAKAALRTIIGGLALAASVTLANAEDVAAPTNPPAAQGDASGSDAPAPDDVKQIKLTDDQVTRFIAAQADLAAIASKIQAAGDKPDPALQSELEGIAKKHGFKTFAELDDVAANISIVMAGLDSGTGNFVDPVDALKKEREEVEKDTTIPDADKKQLLDELNEAIGTTPRLQYKENVEIVKAHRAEIEKALQ
;
A
#
# COMPACT_ATOMS: atom_id res chain seq x y z
N MET A 1 -39.84 -41.97 -15.97
CA MET A 1 -40.24 -40.94 -16.95
C MET A 1 -41.33 -40.09 -16.35
N SER A 2 -40.98 -38.92 -15.80
CA SER A 2 -41.94 -37.85 -15.48
C SER A 2 -41.17 -36.54 -15.59
N VAL A 3 -41.49 -35.78 -16.64
CA VAL A 3 -41.03 -34.42 -16.90
C VAL A 3 -42.11 -33.50 -16.34
N PHE A 4 -41.74 -32.50 -15.52
CA PHE A 4 -42.47 -31.24 -15.46
C PHE A 4 -41.50 -30.07 -15.23
N LEU A 5 -41.65 -29.09 -16.12
CA LEU A 5 -41.02 -27.78 -16.17
C LEU A 5 -41.37 -26.91 -14.95
N ALA A 6 -40.42 -26.10 -14.50
CA ALA A 6 -40.70 -24.70 -14.14
C ALA A 6 -39.42 -23.85 -14.29
N LYS A 7 -39.48 -22.91 -15.23
CA LYS A 7 -38.54 -21.77 -15.34
C LYS A 7 -38.76 -20.83 -14.16
N ALA A 8 -37.68 -20.37 -13.54
CA ALA A 8 -37.60 -19.02 -12.99
C ALA A 8 -36.14 -18.55 -13.03
N ALA A 9 -35.89 -17.56 -13.88
CA ALA A 9 -34.68 -16.75 -13.82
C ALA A 9 -34.90 -15.68 -12.75
N LEU A 10 -33.96 -15.54 -11.80
CA LEU A 10 -33.82 -14.31 -11.03
C LEU A 10 -32.34 -13.97 -10.86
N ARG A 11 -32.08 -12.69 -11.05
CA ARG A 11 -30.81 -12.02 -11.26
C ARG A 11 -30.17 -11.59 -9.93
N THR A 12 -28.83 -11.68 -9.90
CA THR A 12 -27.84 -10.81 -9.21
C THR A 12 -27.77 -10.68 -7.69
N ILE A 13 -26.54 -10.90 -7.21
CA ILE A 13 -25.70 -10.11 -6.27
C ILE A 13 -26.19 -10.02 -4.82
N ILE A 14 -25.37 -10.52 -3.90
CA ILE A 14 -24.78 -9.76 -2.78
C ILE A 14 -23.68 -10.63 -2.15
N GLY A 15 -22.54 -9.98 -1.90
CA GLY A 15 -21.42 -10.54 -1.16
C GLY A 15 -21.84 -10.98 0.24
N GLY A 16 -21.27 -12.10 0.66
CA GLY A 16 -21.34 -12.56 2.04
C GLY A 16 -20.01 -13.19 2.37
N LEU A 17 -19.07 -12.36 2.84
CA LEU A 17 -17.94 -12.85 3.60
C LEU A 17 -18.52 -13.55 4.84
N ALA A 18 -18.53 -14.88 4.78
CA ALA A 18 -19.10 -15.74 5.79
C ALA A 18 -18.30 -15.60 7.09
N LEU A 19 -18.87 -14.90 8.06
CA LEU A 19 -18.46 -14.98 9.46
C LEU A 19 -18.98 -16.31 10.01
N ALA A 20 -18.08 -17.25 10.26
CA ALA A 20 -18.39 -18.56 10.83
C ALA A 20 -18.84 -18.40 12.29
N ALA A 21 -20.15 -18.46 12.54
CA ALA A 21 -20.72 -18.64 13.87
C ALA A 21 -21.02 -20.13 14.09
N SER A 22 -20.08 -20.84 14.69
CA SER A 22 -20.31 -22.19 15.21
C SER A 22 -21.11 -22.08 16.51
N VAL A 23 -22.39 -22.41 16.47
CA VAL A 23 -23.22 -22.60 17.66
C VAL A 23 -22.79 -23.89 18.36
N THR A 24 -22.29 -23.79 19.58
CA THR A 24 -22.17 -24.89 20.54
C THR A 24 -23.09 -24.63 21.74
N LEU A 25 -23.97 -25.59 22.02
CA LEU A 25 -24.77 -25.66 23.25
C LEU A 25 -23.89 -26.13 24.41
N ALA A 26 -23.84 -25.39 25.52
CA ALA A 26 -23.59 -25.94 26.85
C ALA A 26 -23.94 -24.96 28.00
N ASN A 27 -24.82 -25.45 28.88
CA ASN A 27 -25.06 -25.22 30.31
C ASN A 27 -24.78 -23.85 30.97
N ALA A 28 -25.81 -23.37 31.68
CA ALA A 28 -25.73 -22.33 32.70
C ALA A 28 -25.18 -22.90 34.01
N GLU A 29 -24.16 -22.25 34.58
CA GLU A 29 -23.86 -22.26 36.00
C GLU A 29 -23.27 -20.89 36.40
N ASP A 30 -23.85 -20.30 37.43
CA ASP A 30 -23.52 -19.04 38.07
C ASP A 30 -22.23 -19.21 38.90
N VAL A 31 -21.14 -18.54 38.52
CA VAL A 31 -20.00 -18.27 39.42
C VAL A 31 -19.40 -16.89 39.13
N ALA A 32 -19.48 -16.06 40.18
CA ALA A 32 -18.73 -14.85 40.51
C ALA A 32 -17.54 -14.43 39.61
N ALA A 33 -17.54 -13.14 39.28
CA ALA A 33 -16.53 -12.42 38.50
C ALA A 33 -15.11 -12.46 39.12
N PRO A 34 -14.07 -12.71 38.31
CA PRO A 34 -12.73 -12.20 38.54
C PRO A 34 -12.49 -10.97 37.64
N THR A 35 -12.23 -9.83 38.27
CA THR A 35 -11.76 -8.60 37.62
C THR A 35 -10.32 -8.78 37.13
N ASN A 36 -10.11 -8.93 35.82
CA ASN A 36 -8.82 -8.68 35.17
C ASN A 36 -8.96 -7.45 34.25
N PRO A 37 -8.04 -6.48 34.31
CA PRO A 37 -8.05 -5.33 33.41
C PRO A 37 -7.79 -5.78 31.96
N PRO A 38 -8.34 -5.08 30.95
CA PRO A 38 -8.08 -5.41 29.56
C PRO A 38 -6.58 -5.20 29.28
N ALA A 39 -5.93 -6.29 28.87
CA ALA A 39 -4.62 -6.22 28.26
C ALA A 39 -4.73 -5.32 27.02
N ALA A 40 -4.11 -4.15 27.08
CA ALA A 40 -3.89 -3.31 25.92
C ALA A 40 -3.14 -4.16 24.89
N GLN A 41 -3.83 -4.47 23.80
CA GLN A 41 -3.21 -4.96 22.58
C GLN A 41 -2.14 -3.95 22.20
N GLY A 42 -0.88 -4.36 22.32
CA GLY A 42 0.24 -3.58 21.81
C GLY A 42 0.01 -3.31 20.34
N ASP A 43 0.07 -2.04 19.98
CA ASP A 43 0.00 -1.57 18.62
C ASP A 43 0.97 -2.40 17.77
N ALA A 44 0.40 -3.10 16.80
CA ALA A 44 1.14 -3.79 15.78
C ALA A 44 1.96 -2.74 15.02
N SER A 45 3.27 -2.78 15.22
CA SER A 45 4.34 -2.29 14.35
C SER A 45 3.85 -1.54 13.12
N GLY A 46 3.55 -0.25 13.30
CA GLY A 46 3.47 0.68 12.19
C GLY A 46 4.87 0.84 11.64
N SER A 47 5.16 0.22 10.49
CA SER A 47 6.14 0.80 9.58
C SER A 47 5.55 2.14 9.13
N ASP A 48 5.91 3.19 9.85
CA ASP A 48 5.63 4.58 9.49
C ASP A 48 6.55 4.90 8.30
N ALA A 49 6.22 4.32 7.14
CA ALA A 49 6.77 4.80 5.88
C ALA A 49 6.35 6.27 5.78
N PRO A 50 7.28 7.20 5.47
CA PRO A 50 6.97 8.62 5.46
C PRO A 50 5.71 8.86 4.64
N ALA A 51 4.76 9.60 5.21
CA ALA A 51 3.54 9.99 4.51
C ALA A 51 3.96 10.61 3.16
N PRO A 52 3.31 10.25 2.04
CA PRO A 52 3.81 10.59 0.70
C PRO A 52 3.91 12.11 0.41
N ASP A 53 3.41 12.98 1.30
CA ASP A 53 3.65 14.45 1.27
C ASP A 53 5.07 14.85 1.73
N ASP A 54 5.73 14.06 2.58
CA ASP A 54 7.10 14.30 3.04
C ASP A 54 8.16 13.77 2.08
N VAL A 55 7.74 12.94 1.11
CA VAL A 55 8.65 12.39 0.12
C VAL A 55 8.90 13.43 -0.97
N LYS A 56 10.14 13.89 -1.05
CA LYS A 56 10.60 14.74 -2.14
C LYS A 56 10.45 14.00 -3.47
N GLN A 57 9.47 14.43 -4.27
CA GLN A 57 9.33 13.90 -5.62
C GLN A 57 10.42 14.48 -6.53
N ILE A 58 11.02 13.64 -7.37
CA ILE A 58 12.01 14.02 -8.38
C ILE A 58 11.65 13.42 -9.73
N LYS A 59 12.04 14.11 -10.80
CA LYS A 59 11.96 13.53 -12.15
C LYS A 59 13.00 12.41 -12.25
N LEU A 60 12.54 11.20 -12.54
CA LEU A 60 13.38 10.04 -12.75
C LEU A 60 14.00 10.04 -14.15
N THR A 61 15.10 9.32 -14.28
CA THR A 61 15.76 9.00 -15.54
C THR A 61 15.94 7.49 -15.64
N ASP A 62 15.98 6.94 -16.85
CA ASP A 62 16.25 5.51 -17.08
C ASP A 62 17.53 5.03 -16.40
N ASP A 63 18.57 5.86 -16.46
CA ASP A 63 19.88 5.55 -15.88
C ASP A 63 19.82 5.53 -14.34
N GLN A 64 19.07 6.42 -13.68
CA GLN A 64 18.85 6.34 -12.23
C GLN A 64 18.10 5.07 -11.82
N VAL A 65 17.06 4.67 -12.57
CA VAL A 65 16.32 3.43 -12.30
C VAL A 65 17.22 2.20 -12.48
N THR A 66 18.02 2.18 -13.55
CA THR A 66 18.99 1.11 -13.81
C THR A 66 20.03 0.99 -12.70
N ARG A 67 20.56 2.11 -12.21
CA ARG A 67 21.52 2.15 -11.09
C ARG A 67 20.88 1.71 -9.78
N PHE A 68 19.62 2.09 -9.54
CA PHE A 68 18.86 1.63 -8.37
C PHE A 68 18.71 0.11 -8.37
N ILE A 69 18.33 -0.48 -9.51
CA ILE A 69 18.22 -1.95 -9.68
C ILE A 69 19.57 -2.62 -9.38
N ALA A 70 20.67 -2.08 -9.91
CA ALA A 70 22.01 -2.61 -9.68
C ALA A 70 22.44 -2.54 -8.20
N ALA A 71 21.97 -1.54 -7.46
CA ALA A 71 22.29 -1.36 -6.05
C ALA A 71 21.61 -2.36 -5.11
N GLN A 72 20.49 -2.98 -5.52
CA GLN A 72 19.68 -3.80 -4.61
C GLN A 72 20.44 -4.97 -4.00
N ALA A 73 21.32 -5.63 -4.75
CA ALA A 73 22.09 -6.76 -4.21
C ALA A 73 23.02 -6.36 -3.06
N ASP A 74 23.66 -5.19 -3.15
CA ASP A 74 24.53 -4.69 -2.09
C ASP A 74 23.72 -4.18 -0.89
N LEU A 75 22.56 -3.54 -1.13
CA LEU A 75 21.64 -3.11 -0.06
C LEU A 75 21.05 -4.31 0.68
N ALA A 76 20.66 -5.37 -0.04
CA ALA A 76 20.17 -6.62 0.53
C ALA A 76 21.23 -7.30 1.42
N ALA A 77 22.50 -7.25 1.02
CA ALA A 77 23.60 -7.81 1.81
C ALA A 77 23.78 -7.15 3.18
N ILE A 78 23.29 -5.91 3.34
CA ILE A 78 23.33 -5.17 4.60
C ILE A 78 21.93 -4.96 5.21
N ALA A 79 20.89 -5.62 4.69
CA ALA A 79 19.50 -5.40 5.11
C ALA A 79 19.29 -5.60 6.62
N SER A 80 19.91 -6.62 7.23
CA SER A 80 19.83 -6.81 8.68
C SER A 80 20.42 -5.64 9.48
N LYS A 81 21.46 -4.97 8.96
CA LYS A 81 22.04 -3.78 9.60
C LYS A 81 21.10 -2.59 9.47
N ILE A 82 20.51 -2.39 8.29
CA ILE A 82 19.53 -1.34 8.02
C ILE A 82 18.31 -1.52 8.94
N GLN A 83 17.77 -2.74 9.05
CA GLN A 83 16.65 -3.04 9.93
C GLN A 83 16.97 -2.81 11.40
N ALA A 84 18.18 -3.19 11.84
CA ALA A 84 18.61 -3.00 13.24
C ALA A 84 18.81 -1.52 13.61
N ALA A 85 19.08 -0.65 12.63
CA ALA A 85 19.30 0.77 12.84
C ALA A 85 18.00 1.57 13.08
N GLY A 86 16.85 1.07 12.62
CA GLY A 86 15.60 1.84 12.60
C GLY A 86 15.79 3.19 11.92
N ASP A 87 15.23 4.25 12.51
CA ASP A 87 15.23 5.59 11.91
C ASP A 87 16.59 6.31 11.96
N LYS A 88 17.57 5.78 12.70
CA LYS A 88 18.86 6.45 12.95
C LYS A 88 20.03 5.50 12.71
N PRO A 89 20.48 5.35 11.45
CA PRO A 89 21.71 4.63 11.14
C PRO A 89 22.90 5.27 11.85
N ASP A 90 23.76 4.43 12.45
CA ASP A 90 25.01 4.89 13.04
C ASP A 90 25.99 5.39 11.95
N PRO A 91 27.05 6.14 12.32
CA PRO A 91 27.98 6.68 11.33
C PRO A 91 28.68 5.63 10.46
N ALA A 92 28.87 4.41 10.96
CA ALA A 92 29.50 3.35 10.18
C ALA A 92 28.54 2.83 9.10
N LEU A 93 27.28 2.60 9.45
CA LEU A 93 26.24 2.22 8.49
C LEU A 93 25.99 3.34 7.46
N GLN A 94 25.94 4.60 7.88
CA GLN A 94 25.83 5.73 6.95
C GLN A 94 26.99 5.75 5.94
N SER A 95 28.22 5.50 6.39
CA SER A 95 29.38 5.42 5.50
C SER A 95 29.31 4.22 4.54
N GLU A 96 28.76 3.09 4.99
CA GLU A 96 28.57 1.89 4.16
C GLU A 96 27.52 2.16 3.06
N LEU A 97 26.39 2.78 3.42
CA LEU A 97 25.34 3.20 2.49
C LEU A 97 25.84 4.22 1.46
N GLU A 98 26.63 5.22 1.88
CA GLU A 98 27.31 6.16 0.99
C GLU A 98 28.27 5.45 0.02
N GLY A 99 28.98 4.43 0.50
CA GLY A 99 29.86 3.60 -0.32
C GLY A 99 29.09 2.83 -1.40
N ILE A 100 27.96 2.22 -1.03
CA ILE A 100 27.07 1.51 -1.97
C ILE A 100 26.52 2.47 -3.01
N ALA A 101 25.99 3.62 -2.60
CA ALA A 101 25.44 4.62 -3.52
C ALA A 101 26.49 5.05 -4.57
N LYS A 102 27.71 5.38 -4.12
CA LYS A 102 28.81 5.78 -5.02
C LYS A 102 29.28 4.66 -5.93
N LYS A 103 29.32 3.41 -5.43
CA LYS A 103 29.65 2.21 -6.23
C LYS A 103 28.72 2.08 -7.45
N HIS A 104 27.45 2.45 -7.30
CA HIS A 104 26.44 2.38 -8.36
C HIS A 104 26.22 3.69 -9.11
N GLY A 105 27.10 4.68 -8.92
CA GLY A 105 27.09 5.92 -9.69
C GLY A 105 26.13 6.99 -9.19
N PHE A 106 25.57 6.86 -7.99
CA PHE A 106 24.90 7.97 -7.29
C PHE A 106 25.93 8.87 -6.64
N LYS A 107 25.62 10.17 -6.50
CA LYS A 107 26.52 11.15 -5.85
C LYS A 107 26.56 10.95 -4.35
N THR A 108 25.41 10.63 -3.76
CA THR A 108 25.21 10.45 -2.32
C THR A 108 24.19 9.35 -2.08
N PHE A 109 24.15 8.82 -0.86
CA PHE A 109 23.08 7.91 -0.47
C PHE A 109 21.71 8.59 -0.48
N ALA A 110 21.65 9.89 -0.14
CA ALA A 110 20.41 10.67 -0.25
C ALA A 110 19.84 10.72 -1.68
N GLU A 111 20.69 10.73 -2.72
CA GLU A 111 20.21 10.65 -4.11
C GLU A 111 19.62 9.27 -4.43
N LEU A 112 20.26 8.19 -3.95
CA LEU A 112 19.73 6.84 -4.09
C LEU A 112 18.38 6.71 -3.38
N ASP A 113 18.27 7.26 -2.17
CA ASP A 113 17.04 7.25 -1.36
C ASP A 113 15.90 8.05 -2.03
N ASP A 114 16.18 9.25 -2.53
CA ASP A 114 15.23 10.04 -3.33
C ASP A 114 14.72 9.24 -4.55
N VAL A 115 15.63 8.54 -5.26
CA VAL A 115 15.26 7.69 -6.41
C VAL A 115 14.40 6.50 -5.97
N ALA A 116 14.78 5.82 -4.89
CA ALA A 116 14.04 4.69 -4.34
C ALA A 116 12.62 5.08 -3.94
N ALA A 117 12.46 6.21 -3.26
CA ALA A 117 11.17 6.72 -2.82
C ALA A 117 10.27 7.07 -4.01
N ASN A 118 10.82 7.68 -5.06
CA ASN A 118 10.06 8.01 -6.27
C ASN A 118 9.67 6.78 -7.11
N ILE A 119 10.52 5.75 -7.16
CA ILE A 119 10.16 4.45 -7.75
C ILE A 119 9.02 3.82 -6.94
N SER A 120 9.11 3.85 -5.60
CA SER A 120 8.08 3.29 -4.70
C SER A 120 6.72 3.95 -4.89
N ILE A 121 6.65 5.28 -4.98
CA ILE A 121 5.39 6.01 -5.23
C ILE A 121 4.72 5.51 -6.52
N VAL A 122 5.49 5.36 -7.60
CA VAL A 122 4.94 4.90 -8.88
C VAL A 122 4.54 3.43 -8.81
N MET A 123 5.38 2.57 -8.24
CA MET A 123 5.10 1.15 -8.06
C MET A 123 3.82 0.92 -7.25
N ALA A 124 3.58 1.72 -6.20
CA ALA A 124 2.36 1.63 -5.38
C ALA A 124 1.08 1.96 -6.16
N GLY A 125 1.18 2.81 -7.19
CA GLY A 125 0.07 3.12 -8.09
C GLY A 125 -0.09 2.18 -9.29
N LEU A 126 0.83 1.22 -9.49
CA LEU A 126 0.73 0.24 -10.57
C LEU A 126 -0.12 -0.95 -10.14
N ASP A 127 -1.14 -1.26 -10.95
CA ASP A 127 -1.91 -2.49 -10.78
C ASP A 127 -1.01 -3.72 -11.00
N SER A 128 -1.01 -4.62 -10.00
CA SER A 128 -0.09 -5.76 -9.98
C SER A 128 -0.27 -6.72 -11.16
N GLY A 129 -1.48 -6.85 -11.70
CA GLY A 129 -1.78 -7.75 -12.83
C GLY A 129 -1.60 -7.11 -14.21
N THR A 130 -2.07 -5.88 -14.38
CA THR A 130 -2.14 -5.20 -15.70
C THR A 130 -0.98 -4.22 -15.92
N GLY A 131 -0.33 -3.74 -14.86
CA GLY A 131 0.68 -2.68 -14.94
C GLY A 131 0.12 -1.34 -15.41
N ASN A 132 -1.19 -1.15 -15.32
CA ASN A 132 -1.78 0.16 -15.51
C ASN A 132 -1.58 0.99 -14.26
N PHE A 133 -1.13 2.22 -14.44
CA PHE A 133 -1.03 3.17 -13.35
C PHE A 133 -2.40 3.76 -13.07
N VAL A 134 -2.79 3.73 -11.81
CA VAL A 134 -3.97 4.40 -11.30
C VAL A 134 -3.48 5.49 -10.36
N ASP A 135 -3.71 6.75 -10.74
CA ASP A 135 -3.41 7.87 -9.87
C ASP A 135 -4.32 7.80 -8.62
N PRO A 136 -3.77 7.78 -7.39
CA PRO A 136 -4.55 7.64 -6.17
C PRO A 136 -5.67 8.69 -6.05
N VAL A 137 -5.42 9.92 -6.47
CA VAL A 137 -6.41 11.00 -6.41
C VAL A 137 -7.52 10.77 -7.43
N ASP A 138 -7.19 10.24 -8.62
CA ASP A 138 -8.21 9.93 -9.63
C ASP A 138 -9.02 8.67 -9.26
N ALA A 139 -8.43 7.69 -8.57
CA ALA A 139 -9.15 6.56 -7.97
C ALA A 139 -10.18 7.04 -6.94
N LEU A 140 -9.75 7.87 -5.98
CA LEU A 140 -10.63 8.41 -4.93
C LEU A 140 -11.77 9.25 -5.52
N LYS A 141 -11.49 10.07 -6.55
CA LYS A 141 -12.55 10.83 -7.25
C LYS A 141 -13.58 9.91 -7.89
N LYS A 142 -13.12 8.83 -8.53
CA LYS A 142 -14.01 7.84 -9.16
C LYS A 142 -14.87 7.14 -8.11
N GLU A 143 -14.28 6.71 -7.01
CA GLU A 143 -15.02 6.10 -5.89
C GLU A 143 -16.06 7.05 -5.32
N ARG A 144 -15.72 8.32 -5.12
CA ARG A 144 -16.69 9.35 -4.69
C ARG A 144 -17.86 9.49 -5.67
N GLU A 145 -17.58 9.51 -6.97
CA GLU A 145 -18.66 9.57 -7.99
C GLU A 145 -19.54 8.30 -7.99
N GLU A 146 -18.98 7.14 -7.68
CA GLU A 146 -19.73 5.89 -7.55
C GLU A 146 -20.62 5.91 -6.31
N VAL A 147 -20.11 6.36 -5.17
CA VAL A 147 -20.85 6.55 -3.91
C VAL A 147 -21.99 7.56 -4.07
N GLU A 148 -21.75 8.66 -4.79
CA GLU A 148 -22.78 9.67 -5.06
C GLU A 148 -23.99 9.07 -5.82
N LYS A 149 -23.70 8.22 -6.81
CA LYS A 149 -24.70 7.55 -7.66
C LYS A 149 -25.35 6.34 -7.00
N ASP A 150 -24.76 5.76 -5.96
CA ASP A 150 -25.28 4.56 -5.32
C ASP A 150 -26.50 4.86 -4.44
N THR A 151 -27.70 4.55 -4.94
CA THR A 151 -28.96 4.76 -4.22
C THR A 151 -29.21 3.75 -3.09
N THR A 152 -28.33 2.76 -2.90
CA THR A 152 -28.48 1.72 -1.87
C THR A 152 -27.87 2.11 -0.53
N ILE A 153 -26.99 3.13 -0.50
CA ILE A 153 -26.36 3.66 0.71
C ILE A 153 -27.33 4.62 1.41
N PRO A 154 -27.63 4.45 2.72
CA PRO A 154 -28.43 5.39 3.49
C PRO A 154 -27.86 6.81 3.45
N ASP A 155 -28.72 7.83 3.45
CA ASP A 155 -28.29 9.24 3.26
C ASP A 155 -27.25 9.71 4.28
N ALA A 156 -27.37 9.29 5.54
CA ALA A 156 -26.42 9.64 6.59
C ALA A 156 -25.04 9.02 6.33
N ASP A 157 -25.00 7.73 6.02
CA ASP A 157 -23.77 6.99 5.74
C ASP A 157 -23.13 7.48 4.44
N LYS A 158 -23.93 7.77 3.41
CA LYS A 158 -23.47 8.35 2.15
C LYS A 158 -22.81 9.70 2.38
N LYS A 159 -23.45 10.57 3.17
CA LYS A 159 -22.86 11.88 3.49
C LYS A 159 -21.52 11.73 4.17
N GLN A 160 -21.41 10.85 5.17
CA GLN A 160 -20.16 10.58 5.86
C GLN A 160 -19.08 10.08 4.90
N LEU A 161 -19.40 9.08 4.07
CA LEU A 161 -18.47 8.52 3.10
C LEU A 161 -17.99 9.56 2.07
N LEU A 162 -18.89 10.42 1.59
CA LEU A 162 -18.51 11.52 0.70
C LEU A 162 -17.62 12.56 1.39
N ASP A 163 -17.86 12.86 2.66
CA ASP A 163 -17.04 13.79 3.44
C ASP A 163 -15.62 13.19 3.65
N GLU A 164 -15.51 11.91 4.02
CA GLU A 164 -14.24 11.17 4.14
C GLU A 164 -13.47 11.11 2.81
N LEU A 165 -14.15 10.79 1.70
CA LEU A 165 -13.53 10.75 0.38
C LEU A 165 -13.06 12.14 -0.07
N ASN A 166 -13.81 13.20 0.24
CA ASN A 166 -13.40 14.57 -0.08
C ASN A 166 -12.17 15.00 0.74
N GLU A 167 -12.10 14.63 2.01
CA GLU A 167 -10.92 14.85 2.84
C GLU A 167 -9.72 14.09 2.25
N ALA A 168 -9.87 12.80 1.97
CA ALA A 168 -8.82 11.98 1.37
C ALA A 168 -8.35 12.55 0.02
N ILE A 169 -9.24 13.03 -0.85
CA ILE A 169 -8.87 13.67 -2.13
C ILE A 169 -8.09 14.97 -1.91
N GLY A 170 -8.39 15.69 -0.82
CA GLY A 170 -7.71 16.93 -0.46
C GLY A 170 -6.32 16.72 0.14
N THR A 171 -6.13 15.62 0.87
CA THR A 171 -4.88 15.30 1.58
C THR A 171 -3.98 14.32 0.82
N THR A 172 -4.50 13.57 -0.15
CA THR A 172 -3.70 12.61 -0.91
C THR A 172 -2.70 13.35 -1.80
N PRO A 173 -1.39 13.07 -1.67
CA PRO A 173 -0.36 13.72 -2.46
C PRO A 173 -0.53 13.38 -3.93
N ARG A 174 -0.32 14.39 -4.78
CA ARG A 174 -0.39 14.19 -6.23
C ARG A 174 0.96 13.76 -6.78
N LEU A 175 0.92 12.87 -7.77
CA LEU A 175 2.11 12.57 -8.55
C LEU A 175 2.52 13.83 -9.35
N GLN A 176 3.68 14.38 -9.04
CA GLN A 176 4.23 15.59 -9.65
C GLN A 176 4.82 15.30 -11.03
N TYR A 177 5.55 14.18 -11.15
CA TYR A 177 6.24 13.77 -12.38
C TYR A 177 5.55 12.58 -13.02
N LYS A 178 4.48 12.84 -13.77
CA LYS A 178 3.70 11.79 -14.43
C LYS A 178 4.52 10.99 -15.44
N GLU A 179 5.57 11.56 -16.00
CA GLU A 179 6.50 10.85 -16.88
C GLU A 179 7.26 9.71 -16.19
N ASN A 180 7.40 9.74 -14.86
CA ASN A 180 8.04 8.67 -14.10
C ASN A 180 7.28 7.35 -14.22
N VAL A 181 5.97 7.39 -14.49
CA VAL A 181 5.13 6.21 -14.70
C VAL A 181 5.67 5.35 -15.82
N GLU A 182 5.94 5.95 -16.98
CA GLU A 182 6.41 5.21 -18.15
C GLU A 182 7.83 4.66 -17.94
N ILE A 183 8.69 5.42 -17.26
CA ILE A 183 10.06 4.98 -16.93
C ILE A 183 9.98 3.77 -16.00
N VAL A 184 9.31 3.87 -14.85
CA VAL A 184 9.24 2.76 -13.88
C VAL A 184 8.54 1.56 -14.47
N LYS A 185 7.48 1.75 -15.27
CA LYS A 185 6.78 0.68 -15.97
C LYS A 185 7.70 -0.07 -16.95
N ALA A 186 8.59 0.65 -17.65
CA ALA A 186 9.54 0.04 -18.58
C ALA A 186 10.56 -0.88 -17.88
N HIS A 187 10.89 -0.61 -16.62
CA HIS A 187 11.85 -1.38 -15.81
C HIS A 187 11.18 -2.27 -14.74
N ARG A 188 9.84 -2.40 -14.78
CA ARG A 188 9.06 -2.98 -13.68
C ARG A 188 9.52 -4.41 -13.32
N ALA A 189 9.72 -5.25 -14.33
CA ALA A 189 10.10 -6.64 -14.11
C ALA A 189 11.48 -6.75 -13.46
N GLU A 190 12.42 -5.91 -13.86
CA GLU A 190 13.76 -5.84 -13.26
C GLU A 190 13.72 -5.30 -11.83
N ILE A 191 12.91 -4.26 -11.57
CA ILE A 191 12.69 -3.71 -10.23
C ILE A 191 12.11 -4.79 -9.30
N GLU A 192 11.02 -5.44 -9.70
CA GLU A 192 10.37 -6.48 -8.91
C GLU A 192 11.33 -7.64 -8.61
N LYS A 193 12.10 -8.06 -9.61
CA LYS A 193 13.12 -9.10 -9.42
C LYS A 193 14.23 -8.68 -8.46
N ALA A 194 14.65 -7.42 -8.50
CA ALA A 194 15.74 -6.92 -7.67
C ALA A 194 15.33 -6.73 -6.20
N LEU A 195 14.04 -6.59 -5.91
CA LEU A 195 13.48 -6.40 -4.57
C LEU A 195 13.05 -7.71 -3.86
N GLN A 196 13.18 -8.85 -4.52
CA GLN A 196 12.90 -10.19 -3.96
C GLN A 196 14.07 -10.73 -3.16
#